data_AF-A0A970RFT2-F1
#
_entry.id   AF-A0A970RFT2-F1
#
_cell.length_a   1.000
_cell.length_b   1.000
_cell.length_c   1.000
_cell.angle_alpha   90.00
_cell.angle_beta   90.00
_cell.angle_gamma   90.00
#
_symmetry.space_group_name_H-M   'P 1'
#
loop_
_entity.id
_entity.type
_entity.pdbx_description
1 polymer ?
#
loop_
_entity_poly.entity_id
_entity_poly.type
_entity_poly.pdbx_seq_one_letter_code
_entity_poly.pdbx_strand_id
1 'polypeptide(L)'
;MIKILAVAAVSLFLGGVLFSGAAEASAFEEDVFETSAGEVKITFIGHGTLMFTFGGRVLHVDPYSKLTDYSVLPKANGVLITHEHQDHLDKEALKHIVTDTTDIVLNGNSAEILGKGRVMKNGDSTELLGINVEAVPAYN
;
A
#
# COMPACT_ATOMS: atom_id res chain seq x y z
N MET A 1 -6.42 7.94 81.54
CA MET A 1 -4.97 7.96 81.24
C MET A 1 -4.76 6.83 80.25
N ILE A 2 -4.48 7.01 78.95
CA ILE A 2 -3.61 7.94 78.23
C ILE A 2 -4.24 8.22 76.85
N LYS A 3 -4.14 9.47 76.38
CA LYS A 3 -4.40 9.91 75.00
C LYS A 3 -3.06 9.99 74.25
N ILE A 4 -2.95 9.46 73.03
CA ILE A 4 -2.09 9.88 71.89
C ILE A 4 -2.75 9.25 70.63
N LEU A 5 -3.50 9.92 69.75
CA LEU A 5 -3.27 10.96 68.73
C LEU A 5 -2.39 10.57 67.51
N ALA A 6 -3.05 10.57 66.32
CA ALA A 6 -2.59 10.65 64.92
C ALA A 6 -1.68 9.51 64.39
N VAL A 7 -1.88 8.95 63.19
CA VAL A 7 -1.81 9.59 61.86
C VAL A 7 -2.77 8.93 60.85
N ALA A 8 -3.29 9.76 59.94
CA ALA A 8 -4.20 9.42 58.86
C ALA A 8 -3.59 8.50 57.79
N ALA A 9 -4.39 7.60 57.24
CA ALA A 9 -4.20 7.08 55.89
C ALA A 9 -5.52 7.20 55.13
N VAL A 10 -5.69 8.32 54.44
CA VAL A 10 -6.65 8.47 53.35
C VAL A 10 -6.19 7.50 52.26
N SER A 11 -6.86 6.36 52.13
CA SER A 11 -6.62 5.46 51.00
C SER A 11 -7.30 6.06 49.78
N LEU A 12 -6.51 6.81 49.01
CA LEU A 12 -6.90 7.44 47.76
C LEU A 12 -7.17 6.36 46.71
N PHE A 13 -8.37 6.37 46.14
CA PHE A 13 -8.74 5.62 44.94
C PHE A 13 -7.75 5.96 43.79
N LEU A 14 -7.11 4.95 43.20
CA LEU A 14 -6.47 5.09 41.90
C LEU A 14 -6.78 3.85 41.05
N GLY A 15 -8.00 3.80 40.54
CA GLY A 15 -8.36 2.92 39.43
C GLY A 15 -7.63 3.38 38.17
N GLY A 16 -6.47 2.77 37.88
CA GLY A 16 -5.78 2.96 36.61
C GLY A 16 -6.54 2.27 35.49
N VAL A 17 -7.44 2.98 34.83
CA VAL A 17 -7.97 2.55 33.53
C VAL A 17 -6.86 2.81 32.52
N LEU A 18 -6.16 1.75 32.12
CA LEU A 18 -5.26 1.76 30.97
C LEU A 18 -6.12 1.92 29.71
N PHE A 19 -6.34 3.15 29.25
CA PHE A 19 -6.77 3.39 27.88
C PHE A 19 -5.57 3.10 26.96
N SER A 20 -5.46 1.86 26.52
CA SER A 20 -4.67 1.52 25.33
C SER A 20 -5.35 2.12 24.13
N GLY A 21 -4.96 3.33 23.75
CA GLY A 21 -5.31 3.88 22.44
C GLY A 21 -4.60 3.06 21.38
N ALA A 22 -5.26 2.03 20.86
CA ALA A 22 -4.90 1.50 19.56
C ALA A 22 -5.12 2.65 18.58
N ALA A 23 -4.04 3.16 17.98
CA ALA A 23 -4.17 4.02 16.83
C ALA A 23 -4.88 3.17 15.76
N GLU A 24 -6.15 3.45 15.51
CA GLU A 24 -6.81 2.97 14.31
C GLU A 24 -6.01 3.57 13.15
N ALA A 25 -5.19 2.75 12.50
CA ALA A 25 -4.63 3.13 11.21
C ALA A 25 -5.83 3.46 10.33
N SER A 26 -5.90 4.71 9.86
CA SER A 26 -6.95 5.11 8.93
C SER A 26 -6.93 4.12 7.79
N ALA A 27 -8.01 3.35 7.66
CA ALA A 27 -8.18 2.50 6.50
C ALA A 27 -8.14 3.39 5.25
N PHE A 28 -7.49 2.92 4.20
CA PHE A 28 -7.55 3.58 2.91
C PHE A 28 -8.99 3.61 2.40
N GLU A 29 -9.32 4.63 1.61
CA GLU A 29 -10.56 4.63 0.85
C GLU A 29 -10.52 3.46 -0.14
N GLU A 30 -11.67 2.82 -0.37
CA GLU A 30 -11.79 1.69 -1.28
C GLU A 30 -13.03 1.82 -2.16
N ASP A 31 -12.87 1.52 -3.44
CA ASP A 31 -13.98 1.24 -4.35
C ASP A 31 -14.03 -0.25 -4.65
N VAL A 32 -15.25 -0.81 -4.70
CA VAL A 32 -15.49 -2.22 -4.98
C VAL A 32 -16.48 -2.36 -6.12
N PHE A 33 -16.10 -3.12 -7.14
CA PHE A 33 -16.88 -3.35 -8.35
C PHE A 33 -17.12 -4.85 -8.56
N GLU A 34 -18.38 -5.22 -8.75
CA GLU A 34 -18.76 -6.56 -9.17
C GLU A 34 -18.59 -6.71 -10.69
N THR A 35 -17.89 -7.76 -11.11
CA THR A 35 -17.73 -8.10 -12.53
C THR A 35 -18.20 -9.53 -12.81
N SER A 36 -18.37 -9.89 -14.08
CA SER A 36 -18.66 -11.27 -14.47
C SER A 36 -17.52 -12.25 -14.12
N ALA A 37 -16.32 -11.75 -13.83
CA ALA A 37 -15.14 -12.51 -13.46
C ALA A 37 -14.81 -12.43 -11.95
N GLY A 38 -15.68 -11.80 -11.15
CA GLY A 38 -15.53 -11.63 -9.70
C GLY A 38 -15.31 -10.17 -9.28
N GLU A 39 -15.18 -9.99 -7.96
CA GLU A 39 -14.98 -8.68 -7.34
C GLU A 39 -13.61 -8.08 -7.72
N VAL A 40 -13.62 -6.84 -8.20
CA VAL A 40 -12.44 -5.98 -8.32
C VAL A 40 -12.53 -4.93 -7.22
N LYS A 41 -11.47 -4.82 -6.42
CA LYS A 41 -11.34 -3.78 -5.40
C LYS A 41 -10.16 -2.89 -5.70
N ILE A 42 -10.36 -1.58 -5.59
CA ILE A 42 -9.36 -0.54 -5.76
C ILE A 42 -9.18 0.15 -4.41
N THR A 43 -7.97 0.07 -3.85
CA THR A 43 -7.59 0.76 -2.62
C THR A 43 -6.79 2.02 -2.98
N PHE A 44 -7.26 3.18 -2.53
CA PHE A 44 -6.65 4.48 -2.81
C PHE A 44 -5.58 4.80 -1.75
N ILE A 45 -4.31 4.59 -2.09
CA ILE A 45 -3.19 4.87 -1.17
C ILE A 45 -2.88 6.38 -1.14
N GLY A 46 -3.00 7.06 -2.29
CA GLY A 46 -2.85 8.51 -2.44
C GLY A 46 -2.01 8.89 -3.66
N HIS A 47 -1.98 10.17 -4.05
CA HIS A 47 -1.31 10.64 -5.27
C HIS A 47 -1.79 9.85 -6.51
N GLY A 48 -0.88 9.26 -7.29
CA GLY A 48 -1.18 8.30 -8.36
C GLY A 48 -1.08 6.83 -7.92
N THR A 49 -0.90 6.57 -6.63
CA THR A 49 -0.65 5.23 -6.08
C THR A 49 -1.95 4.50 -5.76
N LEU A 50 -2.14 3.35 -6.40
CA LEU A 50 -3.31 2.49 -6.22
C LEU A 50 -2.89 1.05 -5.93
N MET A 51 -3.74 0.31 -5.22
CA MET A 51 -3.62 -1.13 -5.09
C MET A 51 -4.91 -1.79 -5.54
N PHE A 52 -4.81 -2.68 -6.53
CA PHE A 52 -5.93 -3.47 -7.02
C PHE A 52 -5.87 -4.87 -6.41
N THR A 53 -7.03 -5.38 -6.02
CA THR A 53 -7.20 -6.81 -5.72
C THR A 53 -8.30 -7.40 -6.59
N PHE A 54 -7.99 -8.53 -7.23
CA PHE A 54 -8.91 -9.23 -8.13
C PHE A 54 -8.51 -10.71 -8.20
N GLY A 55 -9.48 -11.61 -8.02
CA GLY A 55 -9.24 -13.06 -8.10
C GLY A 55 -8.16 -13.57 -7.13
N GLY A 56 -8.04 -12.94 -5.94
CA GLY A 56 -6.99 -13.25 -4.95
C GLY A 56 -5.58 -12.79 -5.33
N ARG A 57 -5.43 -11.99 -6.39
CA ARG A 57 -4.17 -11.41 -6.83
C ARG A 57 -4.09 -9.93 -6.48
N VAL A 58 -2.88 -9.43 -6.28
CA VAL A 58 -2.59 -8.04 -5.92
C VAL A 58 -1.75 -7.37 -7.00
N LEU A 59 -2.22 -6.23 -7.49
CA LEU A 59 -1.51 -5.36 -8.43
C LEU A 59 -1.28 -4.00 -7.77
N HIS A 60 -0.01 -3.61 -7.64
CA HIS A 60 0.37 -2.27 -7.17
C HIS A 60 0.62 -1.36 -8.37
N VAL A 61 0.10 -0.14 -8.35
CA VAL A 61 0.33 0.89 -9.36
C VAL A 61 1.08 2.04 -8.71
N ASP A 62 2.21 2.42 -9.30
CA ASP A 62 3.06 3.55 -8.87
C ASP A 62 3.32 3.58 -7.35
N PRO A 63 3.87 2.50 -6.77
CA PRO A 63 4.04 2.41 -5.33
C PRO A 63 5.02 3.46 -4.82
N TYR A 64 4.60 4.25 -3.82
CA TYR A 64 5.40 5.34 -3.24
C TYR A 64 5.47 5.27 -1.71
N SER A 65 6.66 5.04 -1.16
CA SER A 65 6.88 4.70 0.24
C SER A 65 6.60 5.84 1.22
N LYS A 66 6.37 7.06 0.72
CA LYS A 66 6.00 8.20 1.57
C LYS A 66 4.52 8.23 1.94
N LEU A 67 3.69 7.43 1.30
CA LEU A 67 2.24 7.41 1.53
C LEU A 67 1.82 6.37 2.57
N THR A 68 2.59 5.28 2.70
CA THR A 68 2.27 4.18 3.62
C THR A 68 3.48 3.29 3.88
N ASP A 69 3.41 2.48 4.94
CA ASP A 69 4.38 1.43 5.22
C ASP A 69 4.13 0.22 4.31
N TYR A 70 4.95 0.06 3.26
CA TYR A 70 4.84 -1.06 2.33
C TYR A 70 5.26 -2.41 2.94
N SER A 71 5.90 -2.43 4.12
CA SER A 71 6.27 -3.68 4.78
C SER A 71 5.06 -4.46 5.31
N VAL A 72 3.95 -3.76 5.58
CA VAL A 72 2.69 -4.35 6.05
C VAL A 72 1.68 -4.63 4.92
N LEU A 73 1.95 -4.16 3.69
CA LEU A 73 1.08 -4.41 2.55
C LEU A 73 1.30 -5.80 1.93
N PRO A 74 0.28 -6.37 1.26
CA PRO A 74 0.41 -7.63 0.55
C PRO A 74 1.51 -7.59 -0.52
N LYS A 75 2.21 -8.72 -0.69
CA LYS A 75 3.17 -8.88 -1.78
C LYS A 75 2.48 -8.77 -3.14
N ALA A 76 3.17 -8.16 -4.09
CA ALA A 76 2.65 -7.92 -5.41
C ALA A 76 2.71 -9.20 -6.25
N ASN A 77 1.58 -9.57 -6.87
CA ASN A 77 1.63 -10.47 -8.02
C ASN A 77 2.04 -9.70 -9.28
N GLY A 78 1.60 -8.44 -9.39
CA GLY A 78 1.97 -7.54 -10.47
C GLY A 78 2.30 -6.13 -9.96
N VAL A 79 3.15 -5.42 -10.69
CA VAL A 79 3.43 -4.00 -10.48
C VAL A 79 3.34 -3.26 -11.81
N LEU A 80 2.63 -2.14 -11.83
CA LEU A 80 2.64 -1.18 -12.93
C LEU A 80 3.37 0.09 -12.50
N ILE A 81 4.30 0.57 -13.34
CA ILE A 81 5.00 1.84 -13.15
C ILE A 81 4.79 2.70 -14.38
N THR A 82 4.12 3.84 -14.22
CA THR A 82 3.71 4.71 -15.32
C THR A 82 4.90 5.45 -15.93
N HIS A 83 5.75 6.04 -15.09
CA HIS A 83 6.93 6.81 -15.51
C HIS A 83 7.98 6.91 -14.39
N GLU A 84 9.13 7.47 -14.74
CA GLU A 84 10.37 7.41 -13.97
C GLU A 84 10.49 8.37 -12.79
N HIS A 85 9.51 9.25 -12.56
CA HIS A 85 9.57 10.20 -11.46
C HIS A 85 9.51 9.47 -10.10
N GLN A 86 10.19 10.02 -9.10
CA GLN A 86 10.39 9.34 -7.81
C GLN A 86 9.09 9.04 -7.06
N ASP A 87 8.06 9.85 -7.23
CA ASP A 87 6.72 9.69 -6.66
C ASP A 87 5.88 8.62 -7.38
N HIS A 88 6.44 7.95 -8.40
CA HIS A 88 5.84 6.84 -9.15
C HIS A 88 6.76 5.61 -9.23
N LEU A 89 8.07 5.82 -9.39
CA LEU A 89 9.12 4.80 -9.34
C LEU A 89 9.91 4.90 -8.03
N ASP A 90 9.41 4.23 -6.98
CA ASP A 90 10.08 4.19 -5.69
C ASP A 90 10.69 2.82 -5.40
N LYS A 91 12.03 2.74 -5.47
CA LYS A 91 12.76 1.51 -5.17
C LYS A 91 12.57 1.04 -3.72
N GLU A 92 12.33 1.93 -2.76
CA GLU A 92 12.11 1.54 -1.37
C GLU A 92 10.77 0.84 -1.20
N ALA A 93 9.70 1.37 -1.79
CA ALA A 93 8.40 0.71 -1.80
C ALA A 93 8.48 -0.67 -2.47
N LEU A 94 9.13 -0.75 -3.64
CA LEU A 94 9.29 -1.99 -4.40
C LEU A 94 10.03 -3.08 -3.63
N LYS A 95 11.06 -2.74 -2.82
CA LYS A 95 11.79 -3.72 -2.00
C LYS A 95 10.88 -4.51 -1.06
N HIS A 96 9.80 -3.90 -0.59
CA HIS A 96 8.90 -4.54 0.36
C HIS A 96 7.86 -5.45 -0.31
N ILE A 97 7.46 -5.18 -1.54
CA ILE A 97 6.33 -5.89 -2.18
C ILE A 97 6.72 -6.82 -3.32
N VAL A 98 7.87 -6.60 -3.96
CA VAL A 98 8.35 -7.40 -5.10
C VAL A 98 8.98 -8.70 -4.61
N THR A 99 8.60 -9.81 -5.24
CA THR A 99 9.20 -11.14 -5.09
C THR A 99 9.75 -11.63 -6.43
N ASP A 100 10.36 -12.82 -6.45
CA ASP A 100 10.87 -13.43 -7.68
C ASP A 100 9.77 -13.77 -8.70
N THR A 101 8.51 -13.84 -8.25
CA THR A 101 7.35 -14.15 -9.10
C THR A 101 6.54 -12.92 -9.48
N THR A 102 6.92 -11.73 -9.01
CA THR A 102 6.21 -10.49 -9.33
C THR A 102 6.48 -10.10 -10.78
N ASP A 103 5.42 -9.93 -11.56
CA ASP A 103 5.50 -9.39 -12.92
C ASP A 103 5.49 -7.86 -12.88
N ILE A 104 6.56 -7.23 -13.36
CA ILE A 104 6.71 -5.77 -13.36
C ILE A 104 6.57 -5.27 -14.78
N VAL A 105 5.62 -4.38 -15.01
CA VAL A 105 5.35 -3.75 -16.31
C VAL A 105 5.54 -2.24 -16.17
N LEU A 106 6.32 -1.64 -17.08
CA LEU A 106 6.77 -0.25 -16.95
C LEU A 106 7.20 0.38 -18.27
N ASN A 107 7.39 1.70 -18.30
CA ASN A 107 7.96 2.40 -19.46
C ASN A 107 9.49 2.13 -19.61
N GLY A 108 10.04 2.53 -20.75
CA GLY A 108 11.47 2.34 -21.05
C GLY A 108 12.41 2.99 -20.02
N ASN A 109 12.17 4.26 -19.69
CA ASN A 109 13.01 5.02 -18.75
C ASN A 109 13.02 4.40 -17.35
N SER A 110 11.86 3.94 -16.86
CA SER A 110 11.77 3.27 -15.57
C SER A 110 12.48 1.93 -15.57
N ALA A 111 12.43 1.17 -16.67
CA ALA A 111 13.17 -0.08 -16.81
C ALA A 111 14.68 0.13 -16.81
N GLU A 112 15.18 1.21 -17.42
CA GLU A 112 16.59 1.59 -17.35
C GLU A 112 17.04 1.88 -15.91
N ILE A 113 16.21 2.60 -15.15
CA ILE A 113 16.51 2.92 -13.74
C ILE A 113 16.41 1.69 -12.84
N LEU A 114 15.40 0.84 -13.05
CA LEU A 114 15.13 -0.32 -12.20
C LEU A 114 16.04 -1.51 -12.56
N GLY A 115 16.49 -1.60 -13.81
CA GLY A 115 17.30 -2.70 -14.35
C GLY A 115 16.53 -3.99 -14.61
N LYS A 116 15.18 -3.98 -14.52
CA LYS A 116 14.30 -5.13 -14.76
C LYS A 116 12.87 -4.71 -15.09
N GLY A 117 12.08 -5.67 -15.54
CA GLY A 117 10.66 -5.53 -15.87
C GLY A 117 10.40 -5.58 -17.38
N ARG A 118 9.13 -5.76 -17.75
CA ARG A 118 8.66 -5.80 -19.13
C ARG A 118 8.32 -4.40 -19.59
N VAL A 119 9.05 -3.92 -20.60
CA VAL A 119 8.84 -2.58 -21.16
C VAL A 119 7.59 -2.57 -22.04
N MET A 120 6.73 -1.58 -21.83
CA MET A 120 5.66 -1.19 -22.75
C MET A 120 5.91 0.21 -23.32
N LYS A 121 5.58 0.40 -24.59
CA LYS A 121 5.54 1.68 -25.30
C LYS A 121 4.10 2.09 -25.55
N ASN A 122 3.89 3.37 -25.90
CA ASN A 122 2.57 3.85 -26.31
C ASN A 122 2.02 3.01 -27.47
N GLY A 123 0.79 2.52 -27.31
CA GLY A 123 0.10 1.65 -28.24
C GLY A 123 0.32 0.15 -28.01
N ASP A 124 1.22 -0.24 -27.11
CA ASP A 124 1.40 -1.64 -26.76
C ASP A 124 0.23 -2.14 -25.91
N SER A 125 -0.09 -3.43 -26.08
CA SER A 125 -1.04 -4.16 -25.24
C SER A 125 -0.36 -5.38 -24.65
N THR A 126 -0.72 -5.72 -23.43
CA THR A 126 -0.28 -6.96 -22.77
C THR A 126 -1.36 -7.50 -21.85
N GLU A 127 -1.11 -8.69 -21.31
CA GLU A 127 -1.89 -9.22 -20.20
C GLU A 127 -1.04 -9.13 -18.93
N LEU A 128 -1.66 -8.73 -17.82
CA LEU A 128 -1.08 -8.71 -16.49
C LEU A 128 -2.12 -9.28 -15.53
N LEU A 129 -1.82 -10.44 -14.92
CA LEU A 129 -2.71 -11.12 -13.97
C LEU A 129 -4.09 -11.49 -14.55
N GLY A 130 -4.18 -11.78 -15.84
CA GLY A 130 -5.47 -12.04 -16.52
C GLY A 130 -6.26 -10.77 -16.85
N ILE A 131 -5.65 -9.59 -16.68
CA ILE A 131 -6.24 -8.28 -17.02
C ILE A 131 -5.51 -7.76 -18.26
N ASN A 132 -6.28 -7.36 -19.28
CA ASN A 132 -5.71 -6.66 -20.43
C ASN A 132 -5.25 -5.26 -20.03
N VAL A 133 -4.00 -4.94 -20.35
CA VAL A 133 -3.37 -3.64 -20.07
C VAL A 133 -2.94 -3.03 -21.39
N GLU A 134 -3.38 -1.80 -21.63
CA GLU A 134 -3.04 -1.01 -22.82
C GLU A 134 -2.26 0.22 -22.39
N ALA A 135 -1.06 0.41 -22.95
CA ALA A 135 -0.26 1.60 -22.70
C ALA A 135 -0.70 2.73 -23.63
N VAL A 136 -1.27 3.79 -23.06
CA VAL A 136 -1.72 4.98 -23.80
C VAL A 136 -0.76 6.16 -23.57
N PRO A 137 -0.66 7.11 -24.52
CA PRO A 137 0.15 8.31 -24.31
C PRO A 137 -0.30 9.13 -23.10
N ALA A 138 0.64 9.50 -22.25
CA ALA A 138 0.48 10.48 -21.17
C ALA A 138 1.70 11.41 -21.16
N TYR A 139 1.46 12.72 -21.22
CA TYR A 139 2.50 13.74 -21.30
C TYR A 139 2.11 14.95 -20.43
N ASN A 140 3.12 15.63 -19.89
CA ASN A 140 2.99 16.87 -19.11
C ASN A 140 3.42 18.08 -19.93
#